data_AF-B6CPB9-F1
#
_entry.id   AF-B6CPB9-F1
#
_cell.length_a   1.000
_cell.length_b   1.000
_cell.length_c   1.000
_cell.angle_alpha   90.00
_cell.angle_beta   90.00
_cell.angle_gamma   90.00
#
_symmetry.space_group_name_H-M   'P 1'
#
loop_
_entity.id
_entity.type
_entity.pdbx_description
1 polymer ?
#
loop_
_entity_poly.entity_id
_entity_poly.type
_entity_poly.pdbx_seq_one_letter_code
_entity_poly.pdbx_strand_id
1 'polypeptide(L)'
;ESCTDIANELYLGAVVDRTTRRVVFMASTEGGVEIETVAEETPEKILKAEIDPIVGPQPYQAREMAFALGLSGVQIKQFTQIFLGLAKMFEELDVALIEINPLVIKTDGNLHCLDAKVGIDGNALYRQPKLK
;
A
#
# COMPACT_ATOMS: atom_id res chain seq x y z
N GLU A 1 -22.24 -1.15 -5.22
CA GLU A 1 -21.13 -2.00 -5.69
C GLU A 1 -21.65 -3.39 -5.99
N SER A 2 -21.06 -4.07 -6.98
CA SER A 2 -21.29 -5.51 -7.16
C SER A 2 -20.64 -6.29 -6.02
N CYS A 3 -21.25 -7.37 -5.56
CA CYS A 3 -20.64 -8.26 -4.57
C CYS A 3 -19.27 -8.73 -5.09
N THR A 4 -18.20 -8.47 -4.34
CA THR A 4 -16.84 -8.92 -4.69
C THR A 4 -16.63 -10.29 -4.09
N ASP A 5 -16.29 -11.28 -4.93
CA ASP A 5 -15.94 -12.62 -4.45
C ASP A 5 -14.51 -12.62 -3.89
N ILE A 6 -14.40 -12.62 -2.56
CA ILE A 6 -13.14 -12.51 -1.81
C ILE A 6 -12.54 -13.90 -1.58
N ALA A 7 -11.33 -14.14 -2.08
CA ALA A 7 -10.57 -15.35 -1.77
C ALA A 7 -9.59 -15.14 -0.62
N ASN A 8 -8.97 -13.97 -0.53
CA ASN A 8 -8.09 -13.59 0.58
C ASN A 8 -8.04 -12.07 0.74
N GLU A 9 -7.69 -11.60 1.94
CA GLU A 9 -7.59 -10.18 2.29
C GLU A 9 -6.17 -9.86 2.73
N LEU A 10 -5.60 -8.80 2.16
CA LEU A 10 -4.26 -8.31 2.49
C LEU A 10 -4.37 -6.85 2.96
N TYR A 11 -3.30 -6.39 3.59
CA TYR A 11 -3.12 -4.99 3.93
C TYR A 11 -2.02 -4.37 3.05
N LEU A 12 -2.24 -3.14 2.57
CA LEU A 12 -1.21 -2.33 1.92
C LEU A 12 -1.37 -0.87 2.35
N GLY A 13 -0.34 -0.29 2.95
CA GLY A 13 -0.33 1.11 3.37
C GLY A 13 0.98 1.82 3.05
N ALA A 14 0.96 3.15 3.13
CA ALA A 14 2.14 4.00 2.98
C ALA A 14 2.05 5.21 3.91
N VAL A 15 3.15 5.55 4.57
CA VAL A 15 3.26 6.71 5.45
C VAL A 15 4.64 7.36 5.32
N VAL A 16 4.78 8.60 5.77
CA VAL A 16 6.09 9.21 6.01
C VAL A 16 6.58 8.76 7.40
N ASP A 17 7.57 7.88 7.43
CA ASP A 17 8.22 7.49 8.68
C ASP A 17 9.18 8.59 9.12
N ARG A 18 8.93 9.14 10.31
CA ARG A 18 9.71 10.24 10.89
C ARG A 18 11.09 9.80 11.36
N THR A 19 11.28 8.51 11.65
CA THR A 19 12.56 7.97 12.12
C THR A 19 13.56 7.90 10.98
N THR A 20 13.15 7.27 9.88
CA THR A 20 13.96 7.13 8.66
C THR A 20 13.91 8.38 7.79
N ARG A 21 12.88 9.23 7.96
CA ARG A 21 12.55 10.40 7.14
C ARG A 21 12.32 10.02 5.68
N ARG A 22 11.66 8.88 5.48
CA ARG A 22 11.37 8.30 4.17
C ARG A 22 9.89 7.95 4.08
N VAL A 23 9.39 7.87 2.85
CA VAL A 23 8.11 7.21 2.61
C VAL A 23 8.33 5.71 2.79
N VAL A 24 7.53 5.07 3.63
CA VAL A 24 7.62 3.64 3.92
C VAL A 24 6.29 3.00 3.55
N PHE A 25 6.37 2.04 2.63
CA PHE A 25 5.27 1.15 2.32
C PHE A 25 5.26 -0.01 3.29
N MET A 26 4.07 -0.40 3.73
CA MET A 26 3.83 -1.51 4.63
C MET A 26 2.84 -2.47 3.97
N ALA A 27 3.08 -3.77 4.06
CA ALA A 27 2.08 -4.76 3.69
C ALA A 27 2.05 -5.93 4.66
N SER A 28 0.89 -6.57 4.77
CA SER A 28 0.69 -7.74 5.64
C SER A 28 -0.33 -8.69 5.04
N THR A 29 -0.23 -9.96 5.39
CA THR A 29 -1.26 -10.97 5.11
C THR A 29 -2.48 -10.85 6.02
N GLU A 30 -2.40 -10.04 7.08
CA GLU A 30 -3.50 -9.74 8.00
C GLU A 30 -4.34 -8.57 7.44
N GLY A 31 -5.07 -8.80 6.34
CA GLY A 31 -6.06 -7.86 5.85
C GLY A 31 -7.34 -7.89 6.71
N GLY A 32 -8.11 -6.80 6.68
CA GLY A 32 -9.38 -6.67 7.41
C GLY A 32 -9.24 -6.39 8.91
N VAL A 33 -8.00 -6.19 9.39
CA VAL A 33 -7.67 -5.87 10.79
C VAL A 33 -6.94 -4.52 10.85
N GLU A 34 -7.07 -3.80 11.96
CA GLU A 34 -6.32 -2.56 12.22
C GLU A 34 -4.81 -2.85 12.25
N ILE A 35 -4.04 -2.09 11.48
CA ILE A 35 -2.60 -2.35 11.30
C ILE A 35 -1.81 -2.12 12.60
N GLU A 36 -2.30 -1.25 13.48
CA GLU A 36 -1.73 -0.96 14.79
C GLU A 36 -1.74 -2.21 15.67
N THR A 37 -2.83 -2.99 15.66
CA THR A 37 -2.92 -4.25 16.40
C THR A 37 -1.92 -5.28 15.86
N VAL A 38 -1.79 -5.38 14.54
CA VAL A 38 -0.80 -6.27 13.92
C VAL A 38 0.62 -5.85 14.30
N ALA A 39 0.90 -4.55 14.36
CA ALA A 39 2.20 -4.02 14.74
C ALA A 39 2.56 -4.28 16.22
N GLU A 40 1.57 -4.35 17.10
CA GLU A 40 1.76 -4.66 18.52
C GLU A 40 1.88 -6.17 18.78
N GLU A 41 1.02 -6.98 18.16
CA GLU A 41 0.93 -8.42 18.47
C GLU A 41 1.83 -9.30 17.59
N THR A 42 1.95 -8.97 16.29
CA THR A 42 2.68 -9.77 15.30
C THR A 42 3.48 -8.89 14.33
N PRO A 43 4.42 -8.06 14.83
CA PRO A 43 5.17 -7.11 14.01
C PRO A 43 5.95 -7.76 12.86
N GLU A 44 6.32 -9.03 13.00
CA GLU A 44 7.01 -9.82 11.97
C GLU A 44 6.19 -10.07 10.71
N LYS A 45 4.86 -9.93 10.79
CA LYS A 45 3.97 -10.05 9.62
C LYS A 45 3.91 -8.76 8.79
N ILE A 46 4.45 -7.65 9.29
CA ILE A 46 4.49 -6.38 8.57
C ILE A 46 5.77 -6.28 7.76
N LEU A 47 5.62 -6.43 6.45
CA LEU A 47 6.67 -6.20 5.48
C LEU A 47 6.81 -4.71 5.24
N LYS A 48 8.05 -4.21 5.16
CA LYS A 48 8.34 -2.79 4.93
C LYS A 48 9.21 -2.59 3.71
N ALA A 49 8.90 -1.58 2.91
CA ALA A 49 9.74 -1.09 1.83
C ALA A 49 9.96 0.42 1.97
N GLU A 50 11.21 0.81 2.24
CA GLU A 50 11.59 2.22 2.34
C GLU A 50 11.88 2.79 0.95
N ILE A 51 11.24 3.90 0.60
CA ILE A 51 11.45 4.56 -0.68
C ILE A 51 12.64 5.50 -0.58
N ASP A 52 13.56 5.38 -1.52
CA ASP A 52 14.66 6.33 -1.64
C ASP A 52 14.17 7.62 -2.30
N PRO A 53 14.37 8.81 -1.71
CA PRO A 53 13.85 10.06 -2.27
C PRO A 53 14.58 10.50 -3.54
N ILE A 54 15.76 9.96 -3.84
CA ILE A 54 16.52 10.27 -5.05
C ILE A 54 16.13 9.31 -6.17
N VAL A 55 16.06 8.02 -5.85
CA VAL A 55 15.83 6.96 -6.84
C VAL A 55 14.33 6.71 -7.08
N GLY A 56 13.48 7.09 -6.12
CA GLY A 56 12.04 6.86 -6.16
C GLY A 56 11.67 5.38 -5.93
N PRO A 57 10.36 5.06 -6.02
CA PRO A 57 9.87 3.70 -5.80
C PRO A 57 10.34 2.76 -6.90
N GLN A 58 10.93 1.64 -6.51
CA GLN A 58 11.52 0.70 -7.45
C GLN A 58 10.66 -0.56 -7.63
N PRO A 59 10.53 -1.09 -8.86
CA PRO A 59 9.75 -2.29 -9.12
C PRO A 59 10.23 -3.53 -8.35
N TYR A 60 11.51 -3.61 -7.96
CA TYR A 60 12.01 -4.74 -7.19
C TYR A 60 11.42 -4.78 -5.77
N GLN A 61 11.23 -3.62 -5.13
CA GLN A 61 10.67 -3.51 -3.78
C GLN A 61 9.24 -4.07 -3.77
N ALA A 62 8.45 -3.70 -4.77
CA ALA A 62 7.10 -4.22 -4.94
C ALA A 62 7.08 -5.73 -5.14
N ARG A 63 8.02 -6.28 -5.93
CA ARG A 63 8.13 -7.72 -6.15
C ARG A 63 8.55 -8.47 -4.88
N GLU A 64 9.53 -7.95 -4.14
CA GLU A 64 9.96 -8.53 -2.86
C GLU A 64 8.80 -8.62 -1.87
N MET A 65 8.04 -7.54 -1.72
CA MET A 65 6.82 -7.56 -0.90
C MET A 65 5.79 -8.55 -1.43
N ALA A 66 5.52 -8.56 -2.74
CA ALA A 66 4.57 -9.50 -3.34
C ALA A 66 4.94 -10.96 -3.07
N PHE A 67 6.22 -11.33 -3.22
CA PHE A 67 6.69 -12.68 -2.91
C PHE A 67 6.55 -13.03 -1.43
N ALA A 68 6.87 -12.09 -0.54
CA ALA A 68 6.74 -12.30 0.90
C ALA A 68 5.27 -12.38 1.38
N LEU A 69 4.35 -11.75 0.66
CA LEU A 69 2.89 -11.91 0.84
C LEU A 69 2.33 -13.23 0.25
N GLY A 70 3.16 -14.03 -0.42
CA GLY A 70 2.73 -15.27 -1.07
C GLY A 70 1.98 -15.06 -2.40
N LEU A 71 2.08 -13.87 -3.00
CA LEU A 71 1.46 -13.60 -4.31
C LEU A 71 2.19 -14.35 -5.42
N SER A 72 1.44 -14.76 -6.44
CA SER A 72 2.01 -15.54 -7.56
C SER A 72 1.45 -15.13 -8.93
N GLY A 73 2.20 -15.44 -9.99
CA GLY A 73 1.78 -15.25 -11.37
C GLY A 73 1.35 -13.82 -11.70
N VAL A 74 0.08 -13.65 -12.11
CA VAL A 74 -0.48 -12.35 -12.50
C VAL A 74 -0.57 -11.37 -11.32
N GLN A 75 -0.70 -11.86 -10.08
CA GLN A 75 -0.84 -11.05 -8.88
C GLN A 75 0.42 -10.23 -8.61
N ILE A 76 1.60 -10.79 -8.85
CA ILE A 76 2.87 -10.07 -8.67
C ILE A 76 2.93 -8.85 -9.59
N LYS A 77 2.49 -9.01 -10.85
CA LYS A 77 2.44 -7.93 -11.83
C LYS A 77 1.44 -6.85 -11.41
N GLN A 78 0.25 -7.26 -10.97
CA GLN A 78 -0.78 -6.34 -10.48
C GLN A 78 -0.35 -5.60 -9.23
N PHE A 79 0.22 -6.29 -8.24
CA PHE A 79 0.75 -5.70 -7.02
C PHE A 79 1.85 -4.69 -7.33
N THR A 80 2.77 -5.05 -8.25
CA THR A 80 3.82 -4.13 -8.70
C THR A 80 3.23 -2.86 -9.31
N GLN A 81 2.19 -2.98 -10.13
CA GLN A 81 1.52 -1.81 -10.73
C GLN A 81 0.80 -0.97 -9.67
N ILE A 82 0.09 -1.59 -8.74
CA ILE A 82 -0.59 -0.92 -7.63
C ILE A 82 0.44 -0.17 -6.77
N PHE A 83 1.48 -0.85 -6.29
CA PHE A 83 2.54 -0.26 -5.48
C PHE A 83 3.17 0.97 -6.15
N LEU A 84 3.61 0.84 -7.40
CA LEU A 84 4.24 1.94 -8.13
C LEU A 84 3.26 3.09 -8.39
N GLY A 85 1.99 2.77 -8.69
CA GLY A 85 0.94 3.76 -8.87
C GLY A 85 0.65 4.54 -7.59
N LEU A 86 0.54 3.85 -6.45
CA LEU A 86 0.33 4.47 -5.14
C LEU A 86 1.54 5.29 -4.71
N ALA A 87 2.76 4.81 -4.94
CA ALA A 87 3.97 5.56 -4.61
C ALA A 87 4.09 6.84 -5.44
N LYS A 88 3.79 6.76 -6.74
CA LYS A 88 3.68 7.94 -7.60
C LYS A 88 2.59 8.90 -7.13
N MET A 89 1.41 8.38 -6.78
CA MET A 89 0.32 9.19 -6.22
C MET A 89 0.74 9.86 -4.91
N PHE A 90 1.49 9.14 -4.06
CA PHE A 90 1.94 9.64 -2.77
C PHE A 90 2.78 10.90 -2.93
N GLU A 91 3.71 10.88 -3.88
CA GLU A 91 4.59 12.00 -4.20
C GLU A 91 3.87 13.12 -4.95
N GLU A 92 3.13 12.80 -6.02
CA GLU A 92 2.52 13.82 -6.89
C GLU A 92 1.37 14.59 -6.22
N LEU A 93 0.63 13.94 -5.33
CA LEU A 93 -0.55 14.52 -4.66
C LEU A 93 -0.28 14.98 -3.22
N ASP A 94 0.98 14.99 -2.78
CA ASP A 94 1.38 15.33 -1.42
C ASP A 94 0.55 14.56 -0.37
N VAL A 95 0.49 13.23 -0.54
CA VAL A 95 -0.24 12.36 0.36
C VAL A 95 0.56 12.18 1.65
N ALA A 96 -0.14 12.15 2.78
CA ALA A 96 0.43 11.89 4.10
C ALA A 96 0.21 10.43 4.56
N LEU A 97 -0.90 9.83 4.13
CA LEU A 97 -1.31 8.46 4.48
C LEU A 97 -2.02 7.80 3.30
N ILE A 98 -1.63 6.57 2.98
CA ILE A 98 -2.42 5.65 2.16
C ILE A 98 -2.65 4.40 3.01
N GLU A 99 -3.87 3.91 3.01
CA GLU A 99 -4.25 2.66 3.66
C GLU A 99 -5.28 1.96 2.79
N ILE A 100 -4.92 0.81 2.23
CA ILE A 100 -5.80 -0.07 1.46
C ILE A 100 -6.05 -1.28 2.32
N ASN A 101 -7.25 -1.34 2.88
CA ASN A 101 -7.64 -2.37 3.82
C ASN A 101 -9.13 -2.73 3.67
N PRO A 102 -9.47 -3.84 3.00
CA PRO A 102 -8.57 -4.86 2.45
C PRO A 102 -8.14 -4.59 0.99
N LEU A 103 -6.88 -4.95 0.69
CA LEU A 103 -6.43 -5.31 -0.66
C LEU A 103 -6.82 -6.77 -0.91
N VAL A 104 -7.87 -6.99 -1.68
CA VAL A 104 -8.47 -8.31 -1.90
C VAL A 104 -7.79 -9.07 -3.03
N ILE A 105 -7.55 -10.36 -2.81
CA ILE A 105 -7.39 -11.34 -3.89
C ILE A 105 -8.78 -11.88 -4.22
N LYS A 106 -9.26 -11.63 -5.44
CA LYS A 106 -10.54 -12.16 -5.90
C LYS A 106 -10.44 -13.65 -6.22
N THR A 107 -11.58 -14.34 -6.28
CA THR A 107 -11.67 -15.75 -6.71
C THR A 107 -11.16 -15.99 -8.14
N ASP A 108 -11.20 -14.97 -9.00
CA ASP A 108 -10.62 -15.01 -10.35
C ASP A 108 -9.08 -14.85 -10.37
N GLY A 109 -8.46 -14.72 -9.19
CA GLY A 109 -7.02 -14.59 -8.98
C GLY A 109 -6.48 -13.17 -9.11
N ASN A 110 -7.30 -12.17 -9.47
CA ASN A 110 -6.86 -10.78 -9.60
C ASN A 110 -6.91 -10.01 -8.28
N LEU A 111 -6.05 -9.01 -8.15
CA LEU A 111 -6.09 -8.06 -7.04
C LEU A 111 -7.16 -6.98 -7.23
N HIS A 112 -7.75 -6.56 -6.11
CA HIS A 112 -8.74 -5.50 -6.06
C HIS A 112 -8.61 -4.70 -4.77
N CYS A 113 -8.43 -3.38 -4.86
CA CYS A 113 -8.47 -2.50 -3.69
C CYS A 113 -9.94 -2.30 -3.31
N LEU A 114 -10.42 -3.00 -2.28
CA LEU A 114 -11.84 -2.98 -1.92
C LEU A 114 -12.21 -1.71 -1.16
N ASP A 115 -11.35 -1.29 -0.24
CA ASP A 115 -11.47 -0.02 0.46
C ASP A 115 -10.12 0.69 0.52
N ALA A 116 -10.16 2.02 0.55
CA ALA A 116 -8.98 2.85 0.61
C ALA A 116 -9.24 4.13 1.39
N LYS A 117 -8.38 4.39 2.37
CA LYS A 117 -8.29 5.65 3.10
C LYS A 117 -7.03 6.39 2.65
N VAL A 118 -7.22 7.63 2.20
CA VAL A 118 -6.15 8.50 1.74
C VAL A 118 -6.19 9.80 2.53
N GLY A 119 -5.10 10.12 3.23
CA GLY A 119 -4.92 11.38 3.95
C GLY A 119 -3.96 12.27 3.19
N ILE A 120 -4.36 13.50 2.88
CA ILE A 120 -3.53 14.49 2.17
C ILE A 120 -2.82 15.40 3.18
N ASP A 121 -1.60 15.86 2.88
CA ASP A 121 -0.93 16.86 3.68
C ASP A 121 -1.63 18.23 3.54
N GLY A 122 -2.26 18.68 4.63
CA GLY A 122 -2.93 19.98 4.71
C GLY A 122 -2.01 21.16 4.36
N ASN A 123 -0.70 21.05 4.64
CA ASN A 123 0.27 22.10 4.31
C ASN A 123 0.55 22.21 2.81
N ALA A 124 0.27 21.16 2.03
CA ALA A 124 0.50 21.13 0.61
C ALA A 124 -0.75 21.48 -0.22
N LEU A 125 -1.92 21.63 0.41
CA LEU A 125 -3.18 21.92 -0.28
C LEU A 125 -3.10 23.15 -1.19
N TYR A 126 -2.27 24.16 -0.85
CA TYR A 126 -2.11 25.35 -1.69
C TYR A 126 -1.60 25.03 -3.11
N ARG A 127 -0.82 23.96 -3.28
CA ARG A 127 -0.25 23.50 -4.56
C ARG A 127 -0.96 22.28 -5.15
N GLN A 128 -2.03 21.81 -4.53
CA GLN A 128 -2.85 20.68 -4.97
C GLN A 128 -4.26 21.14 -5.42
N PRO A 129 -4.39 21.87 -6.55
CA PRO A 129 -5.65 22.48 -6.96
C PRO A 129 -6.74 21.46 -7.32
N LYS A 130 -6.39 20.22 -7.65
CA LYS A 130 -7.34 19.15 -7.97
C LYS A 130 -8.00 18.51 -6.73
N LEU A 131 -7.47 18.78 -5.54
CA LEU A 131 -7.92 18.22 -4.26
C LEU A 131 -8.65 19.24 -3.39
N LYS A 132 -8.82 20.47 -3.91
CA LYS A 132 -9.62 21.53 -3.31
C LYS A 132 -11.07 21.45 -3.75
#